data_AF-A0A2I0DT65-F1
#
_entry.id   AF-A0A2I0DT65-F1
#
_cell.length_a   1.000
_cell.length_b   1.000
_cell.length_c   1.000
_cell.angle_alpha   90.00
_cell.angle_beta   90.00
_cell.angle_gamma   90.00
#
_symmetry.space_group_name_H-M   'P 1'
#
loop_
_entity.id
_entity.type
_entity.pdbx_description
1 polymer ?
#
loop_
_entity_poly.entity_id
_entity_poly.type
_entity_poly.pdbx_seq_one_letter_code
_entity_poly.pdbx_strand_id
1 'polypeptide(L)'
;MEFIDNILASDNYLFMAMLAVVVLVLWFLPAMLALIFNRKHFKLILIACIPAGFSMIAWGGVMVWATTGKAVDKYAKRDKKQV
;
A
#
# COMPACT_ATOMS: atom_id res chain seq x y z
N MET A 1 17.85 -24.20 -5.47
CA MET A 1 16.47 -24.47 -5.00
C MET A 1 16.48 -25.06 -3.60
N GLU A 2 17.36 -26.02 -3.31
CA GLU A 2 17.47 -26.68 -1.99
C GLU A 2 17.57 -25.76 -0.76
N PHE A 3 18.20 -24.58 -0.88
CA PHE A 3 18.26 -23.61 0.23
C PHE A 3 16.90 -22.97 0.52
N ILE A 4 16.11 -22.67 -0.52
CA ILE A 4 14.76 -22.12 -0.36
C ILE A 4 13.83 -23.21 0.15
N ASP A 5 13.97 -24.45 -0.34
CA ASP A 5 13.19 -25.59 0.15
C ASP A 5 13.47 -25.92 1.62
N ASN A 6 14.72 -25.84 2.09
CA ASN A 6 15.05 -26.03 3.50
C ASN A 6 14.54 -24.90 4.40
N ILE A 7 14.48 -23.65 3.91
CA ILE A 7 13.87 -22.54 4.66
C ILE A 7 12.35 -22.70 4.73
N LEU A 8 11.72 -23.07 3.60
CA LEU A 8 10.28 -23.27 3.53
C LEU A 8 9.80 -24.54 4.26
N ALA A 9 10.65 -25.58 4.32
CA ALA A 9 10.41 -26.83 5.05
C ALA A 9 10.83 -26.75 6.52
N SER A 10 11.32 -25.60 6.99
CA SER A 10 11.59 -25.44 8.41
C SER A 10 10.26 -25.40 9.18
N ASP A 11 10.12 -26.25 10.21
CA ASP A 11 8.95 -26.29 11.13
C ASP A 11 8.80 -25.02 12.00
N ASN A 12 9.47 -23.92 11.60
CA ASN A 12 9.41 -22.64 12.27
C ASN A 12 8.15 -21.89 11.82
N TYR A 13 7.00 -22.33 12.33
CA TYR A 13 5.72 -21.64 12.16
C TYR A 13 5.79 -20.15 12.57
N LEU A 14 6.64 -19.82 13.55
CA LEU A 14 6.90 -18.45 13.98
C LEU A 14 7.55 -17.61 12.87
N PHE A 15 8.54 -18.18 12.18
CA PHE A 15 9.20 -17.52 11.06
C PHE A 15 8.21 -17.31 9.91
N MET A 16 7.40 -18.32 9.60
CA MET A 16 6.34 -18.23 8.58
C MET A 16 5.29 -17.17 8.90
N ALA A 17 4.84 -17.11 10.15
CA ALA A 17 3.91 -16.09 10.61
C ALA A 17 4.52 -14.68 10.50
N MET A 18 5.78 -14.50 10.91
CA MET A 18 6.47 -13.22 10.77
C MET A 18 6.62 -12.80 9.31
N LEU A 19 7.00 -13.73 8.43
CA LEU A 19 7.15 -13.48 7.00
C LEU A 19 5.81 -13.07 6.38
N ALA A 20 4.72 -13.78 6.70
CA ALA A 20 3.37 -13.43 6.26
C ALA A 20 2.95 -12.02 6.71
N VAL A 21 3.26 -11.65 7.96
CA VAL A 21 3.00 -10.29 8.48
C VAL A 21 3.80 -9.25 7.71
N VAL A 22 5.10 -9.49 7.49
CA VAL A 22 5.96 -8.56 6.74
C VAL A 22 5.45 -8.38 5.31
N VAL A 23 5.06 -9.47 4.65
CA VAL A 23 4.48 -9.43 3.31
C VAL A 23 3.17 -8.65 3.30
N LEU A 24 2.27 -8.85 4.27
CA LEU A 24 1.03 -8.08 4.38
C LEU A 24 1.29 -6.59 4.62
N VAL A 25 2.25 -6.25 5.47
CA VAL A 25 2.61 -4.86 5.76
C VAL A 25 3.19 -4.17 4.52
N LEU A 26 4.07 -4.86 3.77
CA LEU A 26 4.59 -4.37 2.49
C LEU A 26 3.50 -4.28 1.43
N TRP A 27 2.59 -5.25 1.37
CA TRP A 27 1.48 -5.24 0.42
C TRP A 27 0.55 -4.04 0.63
N PHE A 28 0.24 -3.73 1.90
CA PHE A 28 -0.61 -2.61 2.32
C PHE A 28 0.16 -1.32 2.65
N LEU A 29 1.45 -1.23 2.31
CA LEU A 29 2.27 -0.04 2.51
C LEU A 29 1.65 1.25 1.93
N PRO A 30 1.05 1.23 0.70
CA PRO A 30 0.40 2.42 0.13
C PRO A 30 -0.79 2.90 0.99
N ALA A 31 -1.53 1.96 1.58
CA ALA A 31 -2.66 2.29 2.45
C ALA A 31 -2.18 2.94 3.77
N MET A 32 -1.08 2.45 4.36
CA MET A 32 -0.48 3.09 5.54
C MET A 32 -0.02 4.52 5.25
N LEU A 33 0.64 4.74 4.10
CA LEU A 33 1.06 6.07 3.65
C LEU A 33 -0.15 7.00 3.46
N ALA A 34 -1.23 6.49 2.85
CA ALA A 34 -2.47 7.23 2.68
C ALA A 34 -3.14 7.58 4.02
N LEU A 35 -2.99 6.75 5.04
CA LEU A 35 -3.47 7.03 6.38
C LEU A 35 -2.77 8.26 6.99
N ILE A 36 -1.48 8.47 6.72
CA ILE A 36 -0.72 9.61 7.26
C ILE A 36 -0.93 10.87 6.39
N PHE A 37 -0.78 10.73 5.07
CA PHE A 37 -0.79 11.87 4.15
C PHE A 37 -2.19 12.24 3.67
N ASN A 38 -3.12 11.30 3.55
CA ASN A 38 -4.37 11.52 2.84
C ASN A 38 -5.59 10.81 3.47
N ARG A 39 -5.81 11.04 4.77
CA ARG A 39 -6.90 10.48 5.60
C ARG A 39 -8.27 10.42 4.90
N LYS A 40 -8.57 11.38 4.01
CA LYS A 40 -9.84 11.45 3.27
C LYS A 40 -9.94 10.43 2.13
N HIS A 41 -8.86 10.21 1.39
CA HIS A 41 -8.84 9.26 0.26
C HIS A 41 -8.32 7.87 0.65
N PHE A 42 -7.94 7.68 1.92
CA PHE A 42 -7.50 6.39 2.45
C PHE A 42 -8.43 5.23 2.10
N LYS A 43 -9.76 5.39 2.21
CA LYS A 43 -10.72 4.32 1.87
C LYS A 43 -10.61 3.87 0.41
N LEU A 44 -10.39 4.81 -0.51
CA LEU A 44 -10.25 4.50 -1.93
C LEU A 44 -8.91 3.79 -2.20
N ILE A 45 -7.83 4.23 -1.56
CA ILE A 45 -6.51 3.60 -1.68
C ILE A 45 -6.52 2.19 -1.09
N LEU A 46 -7.24 1.97 0.02
CA LEU A 46 -7.39 0.65 0.64
C LEU A 46 -8.10 -0.34 -0.30
N ILE A 47 -9.20 0.09 -0.93
CA ILE A 47 -9.93 -0.75 -1.90
C ILE A 47 -9.07 -0.98 -3.15
N ALA A 48 -8.36 0.04 -3.63
CA ALA A 48 -7.45 -0.07 -4.77
C ALA A 48 -6.22 -0.95 -4.47
N CYS A 49 -5.83 -1.12 -3.20
CA CYS A 49 -4.71 -1.98 -2.81
C CYS A 49 -4.98 -3.47 -3.10
N ILE A 50 -6.25 -3.89 -3.07
CA ILE A 50 -6.66 -5.28 -3.38
C ILE A 50 -6.32 -5.64 -4.83
N PRO A 51 -6.80 -4.92 -5.87
CA PRO A 51 -6.39 -5.15 -7.24
C PRO A 51 -4.96 -4.68 -7.54
N ALA A 52 -4.46 -3.62 -6.88
CA ALA A 52 -3.12 -3.10 -7.15
C ALA A 52 -2.01 -4.04 -6.70
N GLY A 53 -2.25 -4.87 -5.68
CA GLY A 53 -1.29 -5.91 -5.31
C GLY A 53 -1.03 -6.93 -6.44
N PHE A 54 -1.99 -7.10 -7.36
CA PHE A 54 -1.82 -7.98 -8.52
C PHE A 54 -0.93 -7.38 -9.62
N SER A 55 -0.60 -6.09 -9.55
CA SER A 55 0.17 -5.39 -10.60
C SER A 55 1.10 -4.32 -10.03
N MET A 56 2.41 -4.46 -10.29
CA MET A 56 3.44 -3.49 -9.86
C MET A 56 3.17 -2.06 -10.33
N ILE A 57 2.57 -1.88 -11.52
CA ILE A 57 2.24 -0.54 -12.06
C ILE A 57 1.12 0.10 -11.24
N ALA A 58 0.06 -0.67 -10.95
CA ALA A 58 -1.05 -0.19 -10.12
C ALA A 58 -0.57 0.11 -8.69
N TRP A 59 0.29 -0.76 -8.14
CA TRP A 59 0.90 -0.58 -6.82
C TRP A 59 1.74 0.70 -6.73
N GLY A 60 2.56 0.98 -7.75
CA GLY A 60 3.31 2.23 -7.87
C GLY A 60 2.40 3.46 -8.00
N GLY A 61 1.33 3.36 -8.79
CA GLY A 61 0.34 4.43 -8.96
C GLY A 61 -0.36 4.79 -7.65
N VAL A 62 -0.81 3.80 -6.86
CA VAL A 62 -1.41 4.06 -5.55
C VAL A 62 -0.40 4.60 -4.53
N MET A 63 0.90 4.29 -4.63
CA MET A 63 1.95 4.92 -3.81
C MET A 63 2.10 6.42 -4.11
N VAL A 64 2.20 6.79 -5.39
CA VAL A 64 2.29 8.21 -5.78
C VAL A 64 1.02 8.96 -5.37
N TRP A 65 -0.14 8.33 -5.54
CA TRP A 65 -1.41 8.92 -5.13
C TRP A 65 -1.56 9.04 -3.61
N ALA A 66 -1.06 8.07 -2.84
CA ALA A 66 -1.02 8.11 -1.38
C ALA A 66 -0.18 9.29 -0.85
N THR A 67 0.97 9.57 -1.48
CA THR A 67 1.87 10.66 -1.09
C THR A 67 1.41 12.03 -1.60
N THR A 68 0.85 12.09 -2.81
CA THR A 68 0.55 13.36 -3.51
C THR A 68 -0.91 13.82 -3.33
N GLY A 69 -1.84 12.93 -2.94
CA GLY A 69 -3.27 13.22 -3.00
C GLY A 69 -3.75 14.39 -2.11
N LYS A 70 -3.04 14.74 -1.03
CA LYS A 70 -3.34 15.94 -0.21
C LYS A 70 -2.98 17.25 -0.93
N ALA A 71 -1.94 17.24 -1.77
CA ALA A 71 -1.58 18.39 -2.57
C ALA A 71 -2.68 18.67 -3.61
N VAL A 72 -3.14 17.62 -4.30
CA VAL A 72 -4.20 17.72 -5.31
C VAL A 72 -5.50 18.27 -4.72
N ASP A 73 -5.95 17.79 -3.55
CA ASP A 73 -7.17 18.29 -2.88
C ASP A 73 -7.06 19.79 -2.50
N LYS A 74 -5.85 20.25 -2.14
CA LYS A 74 -5.59 21.66 -1.79
C LYS A 74 -5.66 22.58 -3.01
N TYR A 75 -5.14 22.14 -4.16
CA TYR A 75 -5.23 22.90 -5.41
C TYR A 75 -6.65 22.89 -5.97
N ALA A 76 -7.34 21.74 -5.97
CA ALA A 76 -8.73 21.62 -6.44
C ALA A 76 -9.73 22.50 -5.64
N LYS A 77 -9.50 22.68 -4.33
CA LYS A 77 -10.34 23.56 -3.50
C LYS A 77 -10.07 25.04 -3.68
N ARG A 78 -8.85 25.42 -4.09
CA ARG A 78 -8.53 26.82 -4.40
C ARG A 78 -9.28 27.27 -5.64
N ASP A 79 -9.37 26.41 -6.64
CA ASP A 79 -10.07 26.68 -7.90
C ASP A 79 -11.58 26.93 -7.66
N LYS A 80 -12.23 26.05 -6.89
CA LYS A 80 -13.66 26.20 -6.52
C LYS A 80 -13.98 27.40 -5.62
N LYS A 81 -12.99 28.09 -5.05
CA LYS A 81 -13.21 29.27 -4.19
C LYS A 81 -13.04 30.57 -4.97
N GLN A 82 -12.61 30.51 -6.23
CA GLN A 82 -12.39 31.66 -7.11
C GLN A 82 -13.44 31.76 -8.23
N VAL A 83 -14.38 30.82 -8.29
CA VAL A 83 -15.60 30.85 -9.12
C VAL A 83 -16.79 31.03 -8.20
#